data_AF-W2QFQ6-F1
#
_entry.id   AF-W2QFQ6-F1
#
_cell.length_a   1.000
_cell.length_b   1.000
_cell.length_c   1.000
_cell.angle_alpha   90.00
_cell.angle_beta   90.00
_cell.angle_gamma   90.00
#
_symmetry.space_group_name_H-M   'P 1'
#
loop_
_entity.id
_entity.type
_entity.pdbx_description
1 polymer ?
#
loop_
_entity_poly.entity_id
_entity_poly.type
_entity_poly.pdbx_seq_one_letter_code
_entity_poly.pdbx_strand_id
1 'polypeptide(L)'
;MWTRVKEVMESSERVGEAIAKGTLEPRAWTSLSAHFGQVQKAIAKYVGCMKLVESLRESGSTERDMMQKSLSLYKERHGHHFRYMK
;
A
#
# COMPACT_ATOMS: atom_id res chain seq x y z
N MET A 1 -4.31 -11.52 3.21
CA MET A 1 -4.45 -10.11 2.79
C MET A 1 -4.79 -9.99 1.31
N TRP A 2 -4.09 -10.69 0.41
CA TRP A 2 -4.49 -10.78 -1.01
C TRP A 2 -5.80 -11.54 -1.24
N THR A 3 -6.03 -12.67 -0.58
CA THR A 3 -7.25 -13.51 -0.76
C THR A 3 -8.54 -12.70 -0.58
N ARG A 4 -8.62 -11.88 0.47
CA ARG A 4 -9.79 -11.04 0.73
C ARG A 4 -9.97 -9.92 -0.30
N VAL A 5 -8.87 -9.33 -0.79
CA VAL A 5 -8.93 -8.33 -1.87
C VAL A 5 -9.40 -8.98 -3.16
N LYS A 6 -8.89 -10.18 -3.46
CA LYS A 6 -9.34 -11.00 -4.58
C LYS A 6 -10.84 -11.29 -4.48
N GLU A 7 -11.32 -11.81 -3.35
CA GLU A 7 -12.74 -12.09 -3.11
C GLU A 7 -13.63 -10.85 -3.31
N VAL A 8 -13.22 -9.71 -2.73
CA VAL A 8 -13.97 -8.45 -2.90
C VAL A 8 -13.98 -8.00 -4.35
N MET A 9 -12.83 -8.07 -5.05
CA MET A 9 -12.74 -7.74 -6.47
C MET A 9 -13.58 -8.68 -7.33
N GLU A 10 -13.56 -9.99 -7.07
CA GLU A 10 -14.38 -10.98 -7.77
C GLU A 10 -15.88 -10.77 -7.52
N SER A 11 -16.25 -10.33 -6.31
CA SER A 11 -17.64 -9.98 -5.96
C SER A 11 -18.12 -8.63 -6.51
N SER A 12 -17.21 -7.80 -7.02
CA SER A 12 -17.58 -6.52 -7.63
C SER A 12 -18.25 -6.77 -8.97
N GLU A 13 -19.49 -6.30 -9.14
CA GLU A 13 -20.33 -6.53 -10.32
C GLU A 13 -19.59 -6.34 -11.66
N ARG A 14 -18.81 -5.26 -11.80
CA ARG A 14 -18.02 -4.97 -13.01
C ARG A 14 -16.90 -5.98 -13.30
N VAL A 15 -16.25 -6.51 -12.28
CA VAL A 15 -15.12 -7.44 -12.42
C VAL A 15 -15.64 -8.88 -12.49
N GLY A 16 -16.65 -9.22 -11.70
CA GLY A 16 -17.35 -10.50 -11.76
C GLY A 16 -17.93 -10.76 -13.15
N GLU A 17 -18.54 -9.76 -13.78
CA GLU A 17 -18.99 -9.87 -15.17
C GLU A 17 -17.85 -10.09 -16.17
N ALA A 18 -16.72 -9.39 -16.02
CA ALA A 18 -15.57 -9.54 -16.92
C ALA A 18 -14.88 -10.90 -16.77
N ILE A 19 -14.87 -11.46 -15.55
CA ILE A 19 -14.42 -12.83 -15.29
C ILE A 19 -15.38 -13.83 -15.92
N ALA A 20 -16.69 -13.67 -15.71
CA ALA A 20 -17.72 -14.55 -16.29
C ALA A 20 -17.72 -14.52 -17.84
N LYS A 21 -17.44 -13.36 -18.43
CA LYS A 21 -17.30 -13.17 -19.89
C LYS A 21 -15.96 -13.66 -20.45
N GLY A 22 -15.05 -14.14 -19.60
CA GLY A 22 -13.71 -14.60 -20.01
C GLY A 22 -12.81 -13.49 -20.56
N THR A 23 -13.17 -12.23 -20.38
CA THR A 23 -12.41 -11.07 -20.88
C THR A 23 -11.27 -10.66 -19.95
N LEU A 24 -11.17 -11.27 -18.77
CA LEU A 24 -10.14 -10.99 -17.78
C LEU A 24 -9.09 -12.11 -17.78
N GLU A 25 -8.02 -11.89 -18.53
CA GLU A 25 -6.93 -12.85 -18.71
C GLU A 25 -6.24 -13.22 -17.38
N PRO A 26 -5.85 -14.49 -17.14
CA PRO A 26 -5.13 -14.91 -15.94
C PRO A 26 -3.85 -14.11 -15.67
N ARG A 27 -3.18 -13.63 -16.74
CA ARG A 27 -2.00 -12.76 -16.65
C ARG A 27 -2.32 -11.43 -15.96
N ALA A 28 -3.53 -10.89 -16.14
CA ALA A 28 -3.98 -9.68 -15.47
C ALA A 28 -4.10 -9.90 -13.95
N TRP A 29 -4.56 -11.07 -13.51
CA TRP A 29 -4.65 -11.41 -12.09
C TRP A 29 -3.30 -11.52 -11.40
N THR A 30 -2.33 -12.18 -12.03
CA THR A 30 -0.96 -12.24 -11.50
C THR A 30 -0.34 -10.84 -11.41
N SER A 31 -0.57 -10.00 -12.43
CA SER A 31 -0.10 -8.62 -12.43
C SER A 31 -0.74 -7.79 -11.31
N LEU A 32 -2.05 -7.91 -11.10
CA LEU A 32 -2.76 -7.24 -10.01
C LEU A 32 -2.27 -7.71 -8.63
N SER A 33 -2.01 -9.01 -8.47
CA SER A 33 -1.46 -9.56 -7.23
C SER A 33 -0.07 -9.00 -6.93
N ALA A 34 0.80 -8.97 -7.93
CA ALA A 34 2.14 -8.40 -7.80
C ALA A 34 2.08 -6.91 -7.43
N HIS A 35 1.22 -6.15 -8.12
CA HIS A 35 1.00 -4.73 -7.85
C HIS A 35 0.49 -4.48 -6.43
N PHE A 36 -0.51 -5.24 -5.99
CA PHE A 36 -1.02 -5.16 -4.62
C PHE A 36 0.08 -5.48 -3.59
N GLY A 37 0.89 -6.50 -3.85
CA GLY A 37 2.02 -6.85 -3.01
C GLY A 37 3.06 -5.72 -2.90
N GLN A 38 3.30 -4.99 -3.99
CA GLN A 38 4.17 -3.81 -3.99
C GLN A 38 3.59 -2.67 -3.14
N VAL A 39 2.30 -2.37 -3.30
CA VAL A 39 1.60 -1.36 -2.48
C VAL A 39 1.63 -1.73 -1.00
N GLN A 40 1.33 -2.99 -0.66
CA GLN A 40 1.35 -3.48 0.72
C GLN A 40 2.74 -3.35 1.34
N LYS A 41 3.81 -3.67 0.59
CA LYS A 41 5.20 -3.48 1.04
C LYS A 41 5.52 -2.00 1.29
N ALA A 42 5.07 -1.10 0.43
CA ALA A 42 5.29 0.34 0.59
C ALA A 42 4.62 0.86 1.87
N ILE A 43 3.37 0.48 2.09
CA ILE A 43 2.60 0.85 3.30
C ILE A 43 3.30 0.30 4.55
N ALA A 44 3.71 -0.97 4.56
CA ALA A 44 4.38 -1.58 5.71
C ALA A 44 5.67 -0.84 6.08
N LYS A 45 6.48 -0.45 5.09
CA LYS A 45 7.68 0.38 5.30
C LYS A 45 7.35 1.74 5.91
N TYR A 46 6.31 2.41 5.41
CA TYR A 46 5.87 3.70 5.94
C TYR A 46 5.36 3.61 7.38
N VAL A 47 4.52 2.60 7.67
CA VAL A 47 4.07 2.32 9.04
C VAL A 47 5.25 2.05 9.98
N GLY A 48 6.29 1.34 9.50
CA GLY A 48 7.53 1.16 10.26
C GLY A 48 8.24 2.47 10.58
N CYS A 49 8.27 3.42 9.63
CA CYS A 49 8.81 4.77 9.86
C CYS A 49 7.96 5.54 10.88
N MET A 50 6.62 5.49 10.77
CA MET A 50 5.72 6.14 11.73
C MET A 50 5.93 5.61 13.16
N LYS A 51 5.99 4.28 13.34
CA LYS A 51 6.24 3.67 14.64
C LYS A 51 7.57 4.12 15.26
N LEU A 52 8.61 4.26 14.43
CA LEU A 52 9.89 4.76 14.93
C LEU A 52 9.78 6.22 15.35
N VAL A 53 9.17 7.07 14.52
CA VAL A 53 8.98 8.49 14.86
C VAL A 53 8.13 8.62 16.12
N GLU A 54 7.07 7.83 16.28
CA GLU A 54 6.27 7.72 17.51
C GLU A 54 7.09 7.34 18.73
N SER A 55 7.99 6.37 18.61
CA SER A 55 8.88 6.00 19.72
C SER A 55 9.87 7.10 20.11
N LEU A 56 10.16 8.01 19.19
CA LEU A 56 11.06 9.16 19.37
C LEU A 56 10.28 10.46 19.60
N ARG A 57 8.98 10.37 19.93
CA ARG A 57 8.11 11.55 20.04
C ARG A 57 8.57 12.46 21.17
N GLU A 58 8.89 13.70 20.81
CA GLU A 58 9.18 14.77 21.76
C GLU A 58 7.88 15.37 22.30
N SER A 59 7.88 15.77 23.58
CA SER A 59 6.77 16.51 24.18
C SER A 59 6.48 17.78 23.37
N GLY A 60 5.21 18.03 23.06
CA GLY A 60 4.78 19.16 22.22
C GLY A 60 4.71 18.88 20.71
N SER A 61 5.16 17.71 20.23
CA SER A 61 5.02 17.35 18.81
C SER A 61 3.57 17.06 18.43
N THR A 62 3.08 17.69 17.36
CA THR A 62 1.75 17.45 16.80
C THR A 62 1.75 16.25 15.85
N GLU A 63 0.59 15.67 15.56
CA GLU A 63 0.48 14.58 14.58
C GLU A 63 0.99 14.98 13.18
N ARG A 64 0.81 16.25 12.79
CA ARG A 64 1.33 16.77 11.53
C ARG A 64 2.86 16.72 11.48
N ASP A 65 3.51 17.09 12.58
CA ASP A 65 4.98 17.01 12.70
C ASP A 65 5.46 15.57 12.62
N MET A 66 4.74 14.65 13.26
CA MET A 66 5.03 13.22 13.23
C MET A 66 4.91 12.64 11.83
N MET A 67 3.85 13.01 11.08
CA MET A 67 3.68 12.60 9.69
C MET A 67 4.81 13.15 8.80
N GLN A 68 5.18 14.42 8.97
CA GLN A 68 6.26 15.03 8.18
C GLN A 68 7.62 14.38 8.47
N LYS A 69 7.93 14.12 9.74
CA LYS A 69 9.13 13.37 10.17
C LYS A 69 9.12 11.96 9.58
N SER A 70 7.97 11.27 9.59
CA SER A 70 7.83 9.90 9.06
C SER A 70 8.03 9.83 7.55
N LEU A 71 7.48 10.78 6.79
CA LEU A 71 7.69 10.89 5.33
C LEU A 71 9.16 11.18 4.99
N SER A 72 9.82 12.03 5.79
CA SER A 72 11.23 12.35 5.62
C SER A 72 12.11 11.13 5.89
N LEU A 73 11.85 10.42 6.98
CA LEU A 73 12.54 9.18 7.35
C LEU A 73 12.35 8.08 6.30
N TYR A 74 11.15 7.95 5.72
CA TYR A 74 10.89 7.01 4.63
C TYR A 74 11.79 7.30 3.42
N LYS A 75 11.88 8.57 3.02
CA LYS A 75 12.72 9.00 1.90
C LYS A 75 14.20 8.72 2.16
N GLU A 76 14.67 8.99 3.38
CA GLU A 76 16.04 8.72 3.79
C GLU A 76 16.37 7.22 3.73
N ARG A 77 15.51 6.36 4.29
CA ARG A 77 15.74 4.91 4.36
C ARG A 77 15.53 4.15 3.06
N HIS A 78 14.72 4.68 2.16
CA HIS A 78 14.31 3.95 0.96
C HIS A 78 14.69 4.64 -0.35
N GLY A 79 15.29 5.84 -0.28
CA GLY A 79 15.81 6.56 -1.44
C GLY A 79 14.76 7.18 -2.36
N HIS A 80 13.48 7.08 -2.02
CA HIS A 80 12.37 7.66 -2.78
C HIS A 80 11.22 8.08 -1.87
N HIS A 81 10.34 8.95 -2.38
CA HIS A 81 9.19 9.41 -1.61
C HIS A 81 8.18 8.28 -1.47
N PHE A 82 7.46 8.25 -0.35
CA PHE A 82 6.26 7.42 -0.26
C PHE A 82 5.25 7.92 -1.29
N ARG A 83 5.18 7.22 -2.43
CA ARG A 83 4.20 7.47 -3.48
C ARG A 83 3.61 6.14 -3.93
N TYR A 84 2.43 6.22 -4.52
CA TYR A 84 1.88 5.13 -5.31
C TYR A 84 2.89 4.78 -6.42
N MET A 85 3.46 3.58 -6.35
CA MET A 85 4.31 3.05 -7.41
C MET A 85 3.41 2.82 -8.63
N LYS A 86 3.74 3.47 -9.74
CA LYS A 86 3.08 3.30 -11.04
C LYS A 86 3.66 2.09 -11.75
#